data_AF-A0A661IZE4-F1
#
_entry.id   AF-A0A661IZE4-F1
#
_cell.length_a   1.000
_cell.length_b   1.000
_cell.length_c   1.000
_cell.angle_alpha   90.00
_cell.angle_beta   90.00
_cell.angle_gamma   90.00
#
_symmetry.space_group_name_H-M   'P 1'
#
loop_
_entity.id
_entity.type
_entity.pdbx_description
1 polymer ?
#
loop_
_entity_poly.entity_id
_entity_poly.type
_entity_poly.pdbx_seq_one_letter_code
_entity_poly.pdbx_strand_id
1 'polypeptide(L)' 'FKVVIAALLFFLALTFSYQNDFPVVIRYWGITEGTEIPFFVAIIIAFFSGIIIGGLGGLISNFSLKRQIRKLKKQLERL' A
#
# COMPACT_ATOMS: atom_id res chain seq x y z
N PHE A 1 1.19 21.40 -16.39
CA PHE A 1 0.07 20.54 -15.98
C PHE A 1 0.43 19.60 -14.82
N LYS A 2 1.45 18.72 -14.94
CA LYS A 2 1.88 17.80 -13.85
C LYS A 2 2.16 18.49 -12.51
N VAL A 3 2.88 19.62 -12.53
CA VAL A 3 3.20 20.41 -11.33
C VAL A 3 1.94 20.98 -10.67
N VAL A 4 0.96 21.44 -11.47
CA VAL A 4 -0.30 21.99 -10.96
C VAL A 4 -1.12 20.89 -10.29
N ILE A 5 -1.21 19.70 -10.91
CA ILE A 5 -1.89 18.54 -10.29
C ILE A 5 -1.18 18.13 -8.99
N ALA A 6 0.16 18.05 -9.00
CA ALA A 6 0.92 17.70 -7.81
C ALA A 6 0.69 18.70 -6.67
N ALA A 7 0.68 20.01 -6.98
CA ALA A 7 0.38 21.05 -6.01
C ALA A 7 -1.05 20.92 -5.46
N LEU A 8 -2.04 20.66 -6.32
CA LEU A 8 -3.43 20.47 -5.91
C LEU A 8 -3.60 19.26 -4.99
N LEU A 9 -2.97 18.13 -5.34
CA LEU A 9 -2.95 16.93 -4.50
C LEU A 9 -2.24 17.18 -3.17
N PHE A 10 -1.15 17.95 -3.17
CA PHE A 10 -0.45 18.33 -1.95
C PHE A 10 -1.33 19.17 -1.02
N PHE A 11 -1.99 20.22 -1.54
CA PHE A 11 -2.89 21.04 -0.74
C PHE A 11 -4.11 20.25 -0.25
N LEU A 12 -4.63 19.33 -1.06
CA LEU A 12 -5.69 18.41 -0.64
C LEU A 12 -5.23 17.53 0.53
N ALA A 13 -4.06 16.90 0.41
CA ALA A 13 -3.49 16.08 1.47
C ALA A 13 -3.22 16.88 2.74
N LEU A 14 -2.69 18.10 2.61
CA LEU A 14 -2.44 18.99 3.75
C LEU A 14 -3.73 19.37 4.47
N THR A 15 -4.76 19.77 3.71
CA THR A 15 -6.07 20.14 4.25
C THR A 15 -6.74 18.94 4.91
N PHE A 16 -6.65 17.77 4.28
CA PHE A 16 -7.14 16.52 4.83
C PHE A 16 -6.47 16.20 6.16
N SER A 17 -5.15 16.24 6.24
CA SER A 17 -4.42 15.99 7.50
C SER A 17 -4.81 16.98 8.59
N TYR A 18 -4.90 18.27 8.26
CA TYR A 18 -5.28 19.30 9.23
C TYR A 18 -6.71 19.13 9.77
N GLN A 19 -7.68 18.84 8.90
CA GLN A 19 -9.07 18.61 9.31
C GLN A 19 -9.27 17.31 10.09
N ASN A 20 -8.34 16.36 9.94
CA ASN A 20 -8.40 15.03 10.54
C ASN A 20 -7.29 14.81 11.58
N ASP A 21 -6.83 15.88 12.22
CA ASP A 21 -5.84 15.85 13.31
C ASP A 21 -6.46 15.55 14.68
N PHE A 22 -7.66 14.97 14.70
CA PHE A 22 -8.27 14.51 15.94
C PHE A 22 -7.69 13.15 16.35
N PRO A 23 -7.49 12.92 17.67
CA PRO A 23 -6.92 11.68 18.16
C PRO A 23 -7.91 10.53 18.01
N VAL A 24 -7.41 9.36 17.60
CA VAL A 24 -8.13 8.09 17.60
C VAL A 24 -7.34 7.05 18.40
N VAL A 25 -8.05 6.27 19.19
CA VAL A 25 -7.48 5.20 20.02
C VAL A 25 -7.39 3.93 19.20
N ILE A 26 -6.18 3.44 18.96
CA ILE A 26 -5.96 2.16 18.30
C ILE A 26 -5.82 1.06 19.35
N ARG A 27 -6.65 0.02 19.22
CA ARG A 27 -6.61 -1.19 20.04
C ARG A 27 -6.44 -2.40 19.13
N TYR A 28 -5.23 -2.91 19.05
CA TYR A 28 -4.90 -4.03 18.18
C TYR A 28 -4.21 -5.15 18.95
N TRP A 29 -4.93 -6.24 19.21
CA TRP A 29 -4.44 -7.51 19.77
C TRP A 29 -3.45 -7.39 20.94
N GLY A 30 -3.61 -6.39 21.81
CA GLY A 30 -2.71 -6.15 22.95
C GLY A 30 -1.32 -5.60 22.57
N ILE A 31 -1.07 -5.31 21.29
CA ILE A 31 0.17 -4.71 20.78
C ILE A 31 0.16 -3.19 20.97
N THR A 32 -1.02 -2.59 20.81
CA THR A 32 -1.26 -1.16 21.08
C THR A 32 -2.13 -1.07 22.31
N GLU A 33 -1.54 -0.61 23.42
CA GLU A 33 -2.23 -0.40 24.70
C GLU A 33 -3.11 0.86 24.67
N GLY A 34 -4.01 0.95 23.68
CA GLY A 34 -4.84 2.14 23.49
C GLY A 34 -4.03 3.36 23.03
N THR A 35 -3.02 3.16 22.19
CA THR A 35 -2.20 4.25 21.66
C THR A 35 -3.07 5.22 20.87
N GLU A 36 -2.97 6.50 21.23
CA GLU A 36 -3.63 7.60 20.52
C GLU A 36 -2.75 8.08 19.38
N ILE A 37 -3.31 8.11 18.17
CA ILE A 37 -2.68 8.68 16.99
C ILE A 37 -3.69 9.59 16.27
N PRO A 38 -3.23 10.59 15.50
CA PRO A 38 -4.14 11.35 14.65
C PRO A 38 -4.83 10.45 13.62
N PHE A 39 -6.11 10.72 13.34
CA PHE A 39 -6.90 9.91 12.41
C PHE A 39 -6.27 9.80 11.01
N PHE A 40 -5.71 10.90 10.49
CA PHE A 40 -5.05 10.89 9.18
C PHE A 40 -3.84 9.91 9.15
N VAL A 41 -3.12 9.74 10.26
CA VAL A 41 -1.98 8.80 10.36
C VAL A 41 -2.48 7.36 10.25
N ALA A 42 -3.59 7.03 10.91
CA ALA A 42 -4.20 5.70 10.83
C ALA A 42 -4.56 5.34 9.37
N ILE A 43 -5.16 6.29 8.63
CA ILE A 43 -5.52 6.12 7.22
C ILE A 43 -4.28 5.91 6.35
N ILE A 44 -3.23 6.71 6.54
CA ILE A 44 -1.98 6.57 5.79
C ILE A 44 -1.39 5.17 6.00
N ILE A 45 -1.29 4.71 7.24
CA ILE A 45 -0.75 3.37 7.55
C ILE A 45 -1.59 2.29 6.88
N ALA A 46 -2.93 2.36 6.97
CA ALA A 46 -3.83 1.41 6.33
C ALA A 46 -3.63 1.38 4.80
N PHE A 47 -3.59 2.55 4.16
CA PHE A 47 -3.37 2.68 2.73
C PHE A 47 -2.03 2.08 2.28
N PHE A 48 -0.93 2.46 2.94
CA PHE A 48 0.40 1.95 2.59
C PHE A 48 0.55 0.46 2.86
N SER A 49 -0.06 -0.07 3.92
CA SER A 49 -0.07 -1.52 4.16
C SER A 49 -0.73 -2.28 3.00
N GLY A 50 -1.83 -1.76 2.46
CA GLY A 50 -2.48 -2.31 1.26
C GLY A 50 -1.57 -2.30 0.04
N ILE A 51 -0.84 -1.20 -0.19
CA ILE A 51 0.15 -1.12 -1.29
C ILE A 51 1.26 -2.16 -1.11
N ILE A 52 1.80 -2.32 0.10
CA ILE A 52 2.85 -3.30 0.38
C ILE A 52 2.33 -4.71 0.11
N ILE A 53 1.18 -5.07 0.66
CA ILE A 53 0.58 -6.41 0.50
C ILE A 53 0.28 -6.68 -0.98
N GLY A 54 -0.37 -5.73 -1.67
CA GLY A 54 -0.69 -5.85 -3.09
C GLY A 54 0.56 -5.93 -3.97
N GLY A 55 1.56 -5.11 -3.69
CA GLY A 55 2.85 -5.10 -4.38
C GLY A 55 3.60 -6.43 -4.24
N LEU A 56 3.69 -6.96 -3.00
CA LEU A 56 4.29 -8.26 -2.73
C LEU A 56 3.54 -9.39 -3.44
N GLY A 57 2.20 -9.40 -3.38
CA GLY A 57 1.37 -10.38 -4.08
C GLY A 57 1.59 -10.36 -5.59
N GLY A 58 1.67 -9.16 -6.19
CA GLY A 58 1.97 -8.98 -7.61
C GLY A 58 3.36 -9.49 -7.99
N LEU A 59 4.38 -9.21 -7.17
CA LEU A 59 5.73 -9.73 -7.38
C LEU A 59 5.73 -11.27 -7.37
N ILE A 60 5.15 -11.89 -6.34
CA ILE A 60 5.10 -13.35 -6.19
C ILE A 60 4.40 -14.00 -7.39
N SER A 61 3.25 -13.45 -7.80
CA SER A 61 2.50 -13.93 -8.97
C SER A 61 3.36 -13.87 -10.24
N ASN A 62 4.03 -12.74 -10.49
CA ASN A 62 4.91 -12.56 -11.65
C ASN A 62 6.09 -13.55 -11.64
N PHE A 63 6.66 -13.86 -10.47
CA PHE A 63 7.69 -14.90 -10.37
C PHE A 63 7.15 -16.29 -10.70
N SER A 64 5.96 -16.64 -10.23
CA SER A 64 5.28 -17.90 -10.58
C SER A 64 5.02 -18.01 -12.08
N LEU A 65 4.47 -16.97 -12.69
CA LEU A 65 4.20 -16.91 -14.13
C LEU A 65 5.50 -17.06 -14.94
N LYS A 66 6.57 -16.32 -14.59
CA LYS A 66 7.88 -16.46 -15.26
C LYS A 66 8.44 -17.88 -15.14
N ARG A 67 8.26 -18.55 -14.00
CA ARG A 67 8.68 -19.95 -13.82
C ARG A 67 7.86 -20.90 -14.71
N GLN A 68 6.54 -20.71 -14.81
CA GLN A 68 5.67 -21.51 -15.66
C GLN A 68 6.04 -21.35 -17.15
N ILE A 69 6.24 -20.11 -17.61
CA ILE A 69 6.69 -19.82 -18.99
C ILE A 69 8.01 -20.55 -19.29
N ARG A 70 8.99 -20.51 -18.37
CA ARG A 70 10.27 -21.22 -18.54
C ARG A 70 10.09 -22.74 -18.62
N LYS A 71 9.19 -23.32 -17.82
CA LYS A 71 8.89 -24.76 -17.89
C LYS A 71 8.25 -25.13 -19.23
N LEU A 72 7.26 -24.36 -19.67
CA LEU A 72 6.54 -24.61 -20.91
C LEU A 72 7.48 -24.51 -22.13
N LYS A 73 8.36 -23.49 -22.15
CA LYS A 73 9.38 -23.34 -23.21
C LYS A 73 10.33 -24.56 -23.29
N LYS A 74 10.78 -25.07 -22.14
CA LYS A 74 11.64 -26.27 -22.09
C LYS A 74 10.93 -27.55 -22.56
N GLN A 75 9.60 -27.63 -22.43
CA GLN A 75 8.83 -28.76 -22.96
C GLN A 75 8.70 -28.70 -24.48
N LEU A 76 8.51 -27.50 -25.02
CA LEU A 76 8.46 -27.28 -26.46
C LEU A 76 9.79 -27.61 -27.14
N GLU A 77 10.93 -27.28 -26.52
CA GLU A 77 12.26 -27.61 -27.04
C GLU A 77 12.62 -29.11 -27.00
N ARG A 78 11.81 -29.93 -26.31
CA ARG A 78 12.01 -31.39 -26.20
C ARG A 78 11.08 -32.21 -27.11
N LEU A 79 10.14 -31.54 -27.79
CA LEU A 79 9.28 -32.11 -28.84
C LEU A 79 9.97 -31.92 -30.19
#